data_AF-A0A8B8NB27-F1
#
_entry.id   AF-A0A8B8NB27-F1
#
_cell.length_a   1.000
_cell.length_b   1.000
_cell.length_c   1.000
_cell.angle_alpha   90.00
_cell.angle_beta   90.00
_cell.angle_gamma   90.00
#
_symmetry.space_group_name_H-M   'P 1'
#
loop_
_entity.id
_entity.type
_entity.pdbx_description
1 polymer ?
#
loop_
_entity_poly.entity_id
_entity_poly.type
_entity_poly.pdbx_seq_one_letter_code
_entity_poly.pdbx_strand_id
1 'polypeptide(L)'
;MGTLKTWRKAYGAIKDSTKVGLAHVNSDYAELDVAVVKATNHVECPPKERHLRKIALATSAVRPRADVAYCIHALARRLAKTHNWTVALKTLIVIHRLLREGDPTFREELLTFSQRGRILQLSNFKDDSSPIAWDCSAWVRTYALFLEERLECFRIIKYDIEAERLPRPAQGQEKVLHFGVSSFSLLNKNVISWPGNYL
;
A
#
# COMPACT_ATOMS: atom_id res chain seq x y z
N MET A 1 -54.25 -0.26 23.33
CA MET A 1 -53.62 -1.48 22.78
C MET A 1 -52.40 -1.14 21.88
N GLY A 2 -51.33 -0.54 22.42
CA GLY A 2 -50.25 0.03 21.58
C GLY A 2 -48.80 -0.33 21.97
N THR A 3 -48.57 -1.02 23.08
CA THR A 3 -47.21 -1.14 23.65
C THR A 3 -46.42 -2.34 23.12
N LEU A 4 -47.03 -3.53 23.00
CA LEU A 4 -46.31 -4.76 22.63
C LEU A 4 -45.78 -4.80 21.18
N LYS A 5 -46.43 -4.08 20.25
CA LYS A 5 -45.99 -4.02 18.83
C LYS A 5 -44.68 -3.23 18.66
N THR A 6 -44.44 -2.25 19.52
CA THR A 6 -43.26 -1.36 19.49
C THR A 6 -42.01 -2.09 19.98
N TRP A 7 -42.14 -2.89 21.04
CA TRP A 7 -41.03 -3.70 21.58
C TRP A 7 -40.51 -4.75 20.59
N ARG A 8 -41.41 -5.41 19.84
CA ARG A 8 -41.01 -6.39 18.81
C ARG A 8 -40.25 -5.74 17.66
N LYS A 9 -40.63 -4.52 17.26
CA LYS A 9 -39.91 -3.73 16.24
C LYS A 9 -38.54 -3.26 16.74
N ALA A 10 -38.45 -2.78 17.98
CA ALA A 10 -37.18 -2.36 18.58
C ALA A 10 -36.20 -3.54 18.71
N TYR A 11 -36.68 -4.70 19.13
CA TYR A 11 -35.88 -5.92 19.21
C TYR A 11 -35.41 -6.42 17.82
N GLY A 12 -36.28 -6.32 16.81
CA GLY A 12 -35.93 -6.59 15.42
C GLY A 12 -34.82 -5.65 14.91
N ALA A 13 -34.96 -4.34 15.15
CA ALA A 13 -33.98 -3.35 14.74
C ALA A 13 -32.60 -3.53 15.42
N ILE A 14 -32.56 -3.95 16.69
CA ILE A 14 -31.31 -4.26 17.40
C ILE A 14 -30.67 -5.53 16.81
N LYS A 15 -31.46 -6.59 16.58
CA LYS A 15 -30.98 -7.84 15.97
C LYS A 15 -30.42 -7.60 14.55
N ASP A 16 -31.10 -6.76 13.78
CA ASP A 16 -30.67 -6.38 12.43
C ASP A 16 -29.42 -5.48 12.50
N SER A 17 -29.32 -4.56 13.47
CA SER A 17 -28.13 -3.74 13.69
C SER A 17 -26.89 -4.57 14.05
N THR A 18 -27.03 -5.65 14.84
CA THR A 18 -25.92 -6.55 15.15
C THR A 18 -25.53 -7.40 13.93
N LYS A 19 -26.51 -7.80 13.10
CA LYS A 19 -26.26 -8.59 11.88
C LYS A 19 -25.58 -7.76 10.78
N VAL A 20 -25.96 -6.49 10.63
CA VAL A 20 -25.32 -5.53 9.72
C VAL A 20 -23.91 -5.16 10.21
N GLY A 21 -23.71 -5.04 11.53
CA GLY A 21 -22.38 -4.83 12.12
C GLY A 21 -21.43 -6.01 11.91
N LEU A 22 -21.91 -7.26 12.03
CA LEU A 22 -21.11 -8.46 11.77
C LEU A 22 -20.80 -8.65 10.28
N ALA A 23 -21.75 -8.32 9.39
CA ALA A 23 -21.54 -8.41 7.95
C ALA A 23 -20.42 -7.48 7.45
N HIS A 24 -20.20 -6.34 8.12
CA HIS A 24 -19.11 -5.43 7.76
C HIS A 24 -17.71 -6.00 8.07
N VAL A 25 -17.60 -6.92 9.03
CA VAL A 25 -16.33 -7.58 9.41
C VAL A 25 -16.00 -8.76 8.49
N ASN A 26 -16.96 -9.21 7.69
CA ASN A 26 -16.82 -10.31 6.74
C ASN A 26 -16.89 -9.81 5.29
N SER A 27 -16.35 -8.61 5.03
CA SER A 27 -16.20 -8.14 3.64
C SER A 27 -15.19 -9.00 2.90
N ASP A 28 -15.40 -9.21 1.59
CA ASP A 28 -14.51 -9.99 0.72
C ASP A 28 -13.04 -9.51 0.74
N TYR A 29 -12.80 -8.29 1.23
CA TYR A 29 -11.50 -7.64 1.31
C TYR A 29 -10.92 -7.51 2.73
N ALA A 30 -11.56 -8.08 3.76
CA ALA A 30 -11.13 -7.92 5.15
C ALA A 30 -9.68 -8.36 5.39
N GLU A 31 -9.26 -9.47 4.76
CA GLU A 31 -7.89 -9.96 4.86
C GLU A 31 -6.86 -9.01 4.23
N LEU A 32 -7.22 -8.40 3.10
CA LEU A 32 -6.38 -7.44 2.40
C LEU A 32 -6.23 -6.16 3.21
N ASP A 33 -7.32 -5.64 3.77
CA ASP A 33 -7.27 -4.46 4.64
C ASP A 33 -6.39 -4.71 5.88
N VAL A 34 -6.50 -5.90 6.50
CA VAL A 34 -5.62 -6.31 7.59
C VAL A 34 -4.15 -6.39 7.14
N ALA A 35 -3.89 -6.92 5.94
CA ALA A 35 -2.53 -6.98 5.39
C ALA A 35 -1.96 -5.58 5.15
N VAL A 36 -2.73 -4.65 4.59
CA VAL A 36 -2.34 -3.25 4.38
C VAL A 36 -2.03 -2.58 5.71
N VAL A 37 -2.91 -2.70 6.71
CA VAL A 37 -2.69 -2.11 8.04
C VAL A 37 -1.45 -2.68 8.72
N LYS A 38 -1.24 -4.01 8.64
CA LYS A 38 -0.07 -4.66 9.25
C LYS A 38 1.23 -4.35 8.50
N ALA A 39 1.20 -4.19 7.18
CA ALA A 39 2.34 -3.76 6.39
C ALA A 39 2.73 -2.30 6.68
N THR A 40 1.74 -1.46 7.01
CA THR A 40 1.88 0.00 7.19
C THR A 40 1.59 0.43 8.63
N ASN A 41 2.00 -0.38 9.61
CA ASN A 41 1.90 0.02 11.01
C ASN A 41 2.94 1.10 11.35
N HIS A 42 2.73 1.79 12.49
CA HIS A 42 3.57 2.89 12.97
C HIS A 42 4.92 2.43 13.53
N VAL A 43 5.24 1.13 13.51
CA VAL A 43 6.53 0.63 13.98
C VAL A 43 7.59 0.99 12.95
N GLU A 44 8.66 1.65 13.39
CA GLU A 44 9.81 2.10 12.61
C GLU A 44 10.71 0.94 12.15
N CYS A 45 10.11 0.01 11.43
CA CYS A 45 10.78 -1.09 10.77
C CYS A 45 10.18 -1.29 9.37
N PRO A 46 10.94 -1.87 8.44
CA PRO A 46 10.43 -2.19 7.11
C PRO A 46 9.15 -3.05 7.18
N PRO A 47 8.23 -2.93 6.19
CA PRO A 47 7.06 -3.79 6.11
C PRO A 47 7.45 -5.28 6.13
N LYS A 48 6.80 -6.08 6.98
CA LYS A 48 7.10 -7.52 7.06
C LYS A 48 6.70 -8.22 5.76
N GLU A 49 7.60 -9.06 5.24
CA GLU A 49 7.47 -9.73 3.95
C GLU A 49 6.17 -10.54 3.79
N ARG A 50 5.70 -11.16 4.86
CA ARG A 50 4.43 -11.90 4.86
C ARG A 50 3.21 -11.04 4.48
N HIS A 51 3.22 -9.75 4.81
CA HIS A 51 2.12 -8.84 4.49
C HIS A 51 2.27 -8.30 3.07
N LEU A 52 3.51 -8.01 2.64
CA LEU A 52 3.82 -7.65 1.26
C LEU A 52 3.37 -8.73 0.28
N ARG A 53 3.70 -10.00 0.56
CA ARG A 53 3.25 -11.15 -0.26
C ARG A 53 1.73 -11.23 -0.39
N LYS A 54 0.99 -11.01 0.69
CA LYS A 54 -0.49 -11.00 0.63
C LYS A 54 -1.02 -9.87 -0.27
N ILE A 55 -0.44 -8.67 -0.16
CA ILE A 55 -0.82 -7.52 -0.98
C ILE A 55 -0.47 -7.80 -2.46
N ALA A 56 0.73 -8.31 -2.75
CA ALA A 56 1.16 -8.66 -4.11
C ALA A 56 0.25 -9.72 -4.76
N LEU A 57 -0.23 -10.71 -3.98
CA LEU A 57 -1.19 -11.70 -4.46
C LEU A 57 -2.55 -11.10 -4.80
N ALA A 58 -2.96 -10.01 -4.14
CA ALA A 58 -4.18 -9.27 -4.46
C ALA A 58 -4.05 -8.40 -5.73
N THR A 59 -2.83 -8.14 -6.19
CA THR A 59 -2.53 -7.35 -7.39
C THR A 59 -1.97 -8.19 -8.55
N SER A 60 -2.10 -9.52 -8.48
CA SER A 60 -1.63 -10.44 -9.53
C SER A 60 -2.54 -10.41 -10.76
N ALA A 61 -2.01 -10.68 -11.96
CA ALA A 61 -2.79 -10.80 -13.21
C ALA A 61 -3.94 -11.81 -13.14
N VAL A 62 -3.87 -12.81 -12.26
CA VAL A 62 -4.91 -13.83 -12.10
C VAL A 62 -6.13 -13.27 -11.35
N ARG A 63 -5.99 -12.13 -10.66
CA ARG A 63 -7.08 -11.52 -9.89
C ARG A 63 -8.00 -10.68 -10.79
N PRO A 64 -9.30 -10.63 -10.47
CA PRO A 64 -10.22 -9.67 -11.08
C PRO A 64 -9.69 -8.23 -10.98
N ARG A 65 -9.89 -7.42 -12.02
CA ARG A 65 -9.50 -5.99 -12.02
C ARG A 65 -10.10 -5.20 -10.84
N ALA A 66 -11.30 -5.58 -10.39
CA ALA A 66 -11.93 -4.98 -9.22
C ALA A 66 -11.11 -5.16 -7.94
N ASP A 67 -10.44 -6.31 -7.76
CA ASP A 67 -9.60 -6.58 -6.58
C ASP A 67 -8.32 -5.75 -6.62
N VAL A 68 -7.70 -5.63 -7.80
CA VAL A 68 -6.53 -4.78 -8.02
C VAL A 68 -6.87 -3.33 -7.72
N ALA A 69 -7.99 -2.84 -8.27
CA ALA A 69 -8.50 -1.50 -8.02
C ALA A 69 -8.82 -1.28 -6.52
N TYR A 70 -9.42 -2.26 -5.84
CA TYR A 70 -9.65 -2.19 -4.40
C TYR A 70 -8.34 -2.05 -3.63
N CYS A 71 -7.31 -2.83 -3.97
CA CYS A 71 -6.00 -2.76 -3.34
C CYS A 71 -5.38 -1.37 -3.52
N ILE A 72 -5.43 -0.81 -4.72
CA ILE A 72 -4.97 0.56 -5.00
C ILE A 72 -5.74 1.57 -4.15
N HIS A 73 -7.06 1.46 -4.09
CA HIS A 73 -7.90 2.30 -3.24
C HIS A 73 -7.57 2.16 -1.75
N ALA A 74 -7.29 0.96 -1.26
CA ALA A 74 -6.94 0.73 0.14
C ALA A 74 -5.62 1.43 0.50
N LEU A 75 -4.60 1.34 -0.36
CA LEU A 75 -3.33 2.05 -0.20
C LEU A 75 -3.51 3.58 -0.31
N ALA A 76 -4.31 4.04 -1.28
CA ALA A 76 -4.65 5.45 -1.44
C ALA A 76 -5.31 6.04 -0.18
N ARG A 77 -6.32 5.33 0.35
CA ARG A 77 -7.00 5.70 1.59
C ARG A 77 -6.05 5.72 2.78
N ARG A 78 -5.07 4.81 2.83
CA ARG A 78 -4.07 4.76 3.90
C ARG A 78 -3.18 6.00 3.89
N LEU A 79 -2.73 6.43 2.70
CA LEU A 79 -1.97 7.69 2.53
C LEU A 79 -2.83 8.92 2.88
N ALA A 80 -4.05 9.00 2.36
CA ALA A 80 -4.89 10.18 2.54
C ALA A 80 -5.32 10.45 4.00
N LYS A 81 -5.38 9.40 4.84
CA LYS A 81 -5.84 9.50 6.23
C LYS A 81 -4.73 9.61 7.26
N THR A 82 -3.48 9.37 6.87
CA THR A 82 -2.37 9.34 7.83
C THR A 82 -1.64 10.66 7.89
N HIS A 83 -1.30 11.08 9.11
CA HIS A 83 -0.34 12.16 9.38
C HIS A 83 0.96 11.61 9.95
N ASN A 84 1.10 10.29 10.09
CA ASN A 84 2.28 9.65 10.65
C ASN A 84 3.28 9.33 9.53
N TRP A 85 4.49 9.87 9.62
CA TRP A 85 5.52 9.72 8.59
C TRP A 85 5.88 8.25 8.34
N THR A 86 5.93 7.42 9.38
CA THR A 86 6.27 5.99 9.27
C THR A 86 5.21 5.23 8.46
N VAL A 87 3.93 5.48 8.75
CA VAL A 87 2.81 4.87 8.01
C VAL A 87 2.82 5.33 6.55
N ALA A 88 3.01 6.63 6.29
CA ALA A 88 3.08 7.16 4.94
C ALA A 88 4.24 6.54 4.15
N LEU A 89 5.46 6.58 4.71
CA LEU A 89 6.66 6.01 4.09
C LEU A 89 6.50 4.52 3.79
N LYS A 90 6.00 3.73 4.74
CA LYS A 90 5.77 2.29 4.54
C LYS A 90 4.73 2.02 3.46
N THR A 91 3.71 2.87 3.34
CA THR A 91 2.72 2.77 2.26
C THR A 91 3.37 3.04 0.90
N LEU A 92 4.24 4.06 0.79
CA LEU A 92 5.02 4.33 -0.42
C LEU A 92 5.96 3.17 -0.75
N ILE A 93 6.62 2.55 0.24
CA ILE A 93 7.47 1.36 0.04
C ILE A 93 6.65 0.19 -0.51
N VAL A 94 5.43 -0.04 -0.01
CA VAL A 94 4.53 -1.07 -0.55
C VAL A 94 4.21 -0.79 -2.01
N ILE A 95 3.81 0.45 -2.36
CA ILE A 95 3.52 0.85 -3.73
C ILE A 95 4.75 0.64 -4.63
N HIS A 96 5.93 1.06 -4.19
CA HIS A 96 7.16 0.87 -4.94
C HIS A 96 7.46 -0.62 -5.18
N ARG A 97 7.32 -1.47 -4.16
CA ARG A 97 7.52 -2.93 -4.33
C ARG A 97 6.55 -3.51 -5.36
N LEU A 98 5.29 -3.11 -5.34
CA LEU A 98 4.31 -3.53 -6.33
C LEU A 98 4.64 -3.01 -7.73
N LEU A 99 5.14 -1.78 -7.86
CA LEU A 99 5.64 -1.24 -9.12
C LEU A 99 6.89 -1.96 -9.62
N ARG A 100 7.79 -2.39 -8.74
CA ARG A 100 9.05 -3.01 -9.14
C ARG A 100 8.93 -4.49 -9.43
N GLU A 101 8.24 -5.23 -8.56
CA GLU A 101 8.20 -6.69 -8.52
C GLU A 101 6.81 -7.27 -8.81
N GLY A 102 5.78 -6.42 -8.85
CA GLY A 102 4.42 -6.85 -9.14
C GLY A 102 4.15 -7.08 -10.62
N ASP A 103 2.95 -7.57 -10.89
CA ASP A 103 2.47 -7.83 -12.23
C ASP A 103 2.27 -6.52 -13.03
N PRO A 104 2.55 -6.48 -14.36
CA PRO A 104 2.30 -5.30 -15.19
C PRO A 104 0.89 -4.72 -15.06
N THR A 105 -0.12 -5.57 -14.82
CA THR A 105 -1.52 -5.16 -14.62
C THR A 105 -1.66 -4.13 -13.50
N PHE A 106 -0.91 -4.29 -12.40
CA PHE A 106 -0.94 -3.32 -11.30
C PHE A 106 -0.44 -1.94 -11.74
N ARG A 107 0.62 -1.89 -12.56
CA ARG A 107 1.20 -0.62 -13.03
C ARG A 107 0.20 0.14 -13.91
N GLU A 108 -0.48 -0.58 -14.80
CA GLU A 108 -1.49 -0.01 -15.70
C GLU A 108 -2.72 0.51 -14.94
N GLU A 109 -3.22 -0.27 -13.98
CA GLU A 109 -4.34 0.15 -13.11
C GLU A 109 -3.94 1.33 -12.23
N LEU A 110 -2.74 1.33 -11.64
CA LEU A 110 -2.25 2.44 -10.82
C LEU A 110 -2.07 3.71 -11.66
N LEU A 111 -1.58 3.60 -12.89
CA LEU A 111 -1.47 4.74 -13.81
C LEU A 111 -2.86 5.31 -14.13
N THR A 112 -3.83 4.45 -14.45
CA THR A 112 -5.23 4.84 -14.70
C THR A 112 -5.84 5.51 -13.47
N PHE A 113 -5.55 4.98 -12.29
CA PHE A 113 -5.99 5.54 -11.02
C PHE A 113 -5.38 6.94 -10.77
N SER A 114 -4.07 7.07 -10.97
CA SER A 114 -3.32 8.32 -10.75
C SER A 114 -3.81 9.46 -11.65
N GLN A 115 -4.20 9.14 -12.90
CA GLN A 115 -4.79 10.12 -13.82
C GLN A 115 -6.14 10.66 -13.33
N ARG A 116 -6.90 9.86 -12.58
CA ARG A 116 -8.23 10.24 -12.04
C ARG A 116 -8.14 10.86 -10.66
N GLY A 117 -7.10 10.53 -9.89
CA GLY A 117 -6.91 11.00 -8.53
C GLY A 117 -5.43 11.05 -8.18
N ARG A 118 -4.99 12.17 -7.62
CA ARG A 118 -3.58 12.45 -7.31
C ARG A 118 -3.10 11.71 -6.05
N ILE A 119 -3.08 10.38 -6.11
CA ILE A 119 -2.78 9.47 -4.99
C ILE A 119 -1.41 9.71 -4.35
N LEU A 120 -0.41 10.10 -5.14
CA LEU A 120 0.95 10.36 -4.67
C LEU A 120 1.24 11.86 -4.46
N GLN A 121 0.24 12.76 -4.59
CA GLN A 121 0.47 14.19 -4.37
C GLN A 121 0.55 14.48 -2.86
N LEU A 122 1.73 14.21 -2.31
CA LEU A 122 2.04 14.39 -0.89
C LEU A 122 2.86 15.66 -0.64
N SER A 123 2.94 16.61 -1.58
CA SER A 123 3.74 17.86 -1.45
C SER A 123 3.53 18.63 -0.15
N ASN A 124 2.33 18.57 0.44
CA ASN A 124 1.98 19.22 1.71
C ASN A 124 1.99 18.27 2.92
N PHE A 125 2.44 17.02 2.77
CA PHE A 125 2.55 16.06 3.85
C PHE A 125 3.53 16.55 4.91
N LYS A 126 3.09 16.50 6.16
CA LYS A 126 3.85 16.96 7.32
C LYS A 126 3.40 16.20 8.57
N ASP A 127 4.37 15.71 9.32
CA ASP A 127 4.22 15.12 10.64
C ASP A 127 4.96 16.00 11.65
N ASP A 128 4.20 16.73 12.45
CA ASP A 128 4.71 17.68 13.45
C ASP A 128 4.89 17.08 14.85
N SER A 129 4.83 15.74 14.97
CA SER A 129 4.93 15.06 16.28
C SER A 129 6.31 15.18 16.94
N SER A 130 7.37 15.34 16.16
CA SER A 130 8.74 15.54 16.66
C SER A 130 9.63 16.18 15.58
N PRO A 131 10.79 16.77 15.95
CA PRO A 131 11.73 17.29 14.97
C PRO A 131 12.18 16.24 13.93
N ILE A 132 12.42 15.00 14.39
CA ILE A 132 12.78 13.88 13.51
C ILE A 132 11.63 13.55 12.54
N ALA A 133 10.37 13.57 13.02
CA ALA A 133 9.20 13.34 12.18
C ALA A 133 9.03 14.44 11.11
N TRP A 134 9.38 15.68 11.44
CA TRP A 134 9.38 16.79 10.50
C TRP A 134 10.41 16.58 9.38
N ASP A 135 11.63 16.17 9.73
CA ASP A 135 12.66 15.79 8.75
C ASP A 135 12.23 14.58 7.90
N CYS A 136 11.67 13.55 8.53
CA CYS A 136 11.10 12.39 7.85
C CYS A 136 9.96 12.75 6.90
N SER A 137 9.23 13.83 7.16
CA SER A 137 8.19 14.33 6.23
C SER A 137 8.79 14.85 4.93
N ALA A 138 10.01 15.39 4.93
CA ALA A 138 10.72 15.72 3.70
C ALA A 138 11.02 14.46 2.88
N TRP A 139 11.46 13.38 3.53
CA TRP A 139 11.68 12.09 2.85
C TRP A 139 10.40 11.50 2.25
N VAL A 140 9.27 11.56 2.97
CA VAL A 140 7.96 11.13 2.44
C VAL A 140 7.60 11.90 1.17
N ARG A 141 7.76 13.24 1.19
CA ARG A 141 7.48 14.10 0.04
C ARG A 141 8.34 13.76 -1.16
N THR A 142 9.65 13.68 -0.97
CA THR A 142 10.62 13.36 -2.03
C THR A 142 10.37 11.97 -2.61
N TYR A 143 10.07 10.99 -1.77
CA TYR A 143 9.84 9.62 -2.23
C TYR A 143 8.53 9.47 -3.00
N ALA A 144 7.48 10.19 -2.59
CA ALA A 144 6.22 10.24 -3.34
C ALA A 144 6.41 10.87 -4.73
N LEU A 145 7.17 11.97 -4.80
CA LEU A 145 7.51 12.62 -6.06
C LEU A 145 8.30 11.68 -6.99
N PHE A 146 9.30 10.97 -6.46
CA PHE A 146 10.04 9.96 -7.22
C PHE A 146 9.11 8.89 -7.84
N LEU A 147 8.14 8.38 -7.07
CA LEU A 147 7.20 7.39 -7.58
C LEU A 147 6.23 7.97 -8.62
N GLU A 148 5.83 9.24 -8.46
CA GLU A 148 5.03 9.97 -9.45
C GLU A 148 5.78 10.17 -10.76
N GLU A 149 7.02 10.64 -10.70
CA GLU A 149 7.90 10.79 -11.88
C GLU A 149 8.14 9.45 -12.57
N ARG A 150 8.33 8.36 -11.81
CA ARG A 150 8.46 7.02 -12.37
C ARG A 150 7.20 6.58 -13.14
N LEU A 151 6.02 6.78 -12.55
CA LEU A 151 4.75 6.47 -13.21
C LEU A 151 4.57 7.31 -14.49
N GLU A 152 5.00 8.56 -14.47
CA GLU A 152 4.94 9.45 -15.62
C GLU A 152 5.91 9.03 -16.74
N CYS A 153 7.14 8.63 -16.39
CA CYS A 153 8.07 8.02 -17.34
C CYS A 153 7.48 6.77 -17.99
N PHE A 154 6.85 5.88 -17.19
CA PHE A 154 6.16 4.71 -17.71
C PHE A 154 4.99 5.09 -18.64
N ARG A 155 4.26 6.17 -18.33
CA ARG A 155 3.17 6.68 -19.18
C ARG A 155 3.68 7.05 -20.58
N ILE A 156 4.81 7.76 -20.65
CA ILE A 156 5.39 8.30 -21.88
C ILE A 156 6.11 7.21 -22.68
N ILE A 157 6.99 6.45 -22.03
CA ILE A 157 7.94 5.54 -22.69
C ILE A 157 7.34 4.13 -22.84
N LYS A 158 6.31 3.79 -22.05
CA LYS A 158 5.70 2.44 -21.98
C LYS A 158 6.70 1.34 -21.59
N TYR A 159 7.81 1.73 -20.97
CA TYR A 159 8.91 0.85 -20.57
C TYR A 159 9.36 1.20 -19.15
N ASP A 160 9.62 0.20 -18.32
CA ASP A 160 10.14 0.37 -16.95
C ASP A 160 11.51 -0.32 -16.83
N ILE A 161 12.57 0.50 -16.84
CA ILE A 161 13.97 0.08 -16.77
C ILE A 161 14.25 -0.77 -15.52
N GLU A 162 13.65 -0.42 -14.38
CA GLU A 162 13.92 -1.11 -13.12
C GLU A 162 13.15 -2.43 -13.00
N ALA A 163 12.00 -2.54 -13.67
CA ALA A 163 11.25 -3.79 -13.75
C ALA A 163 12.00 -4.86 -14.58
N GLU A 164 12.66 -4.47 -15.65
CA GLU A 164 13.39 -5.40 -16.52
C GLU A 164 14.76 -5.81 -15.98
N ARG A 165 15.34 -5.03 -15.07
CA ARG A 165 16.60 -5.39 -14.39
C ARG A 165 16.47 -6.63 -13.50
N LEU A 166 15.26 -7.10 -13.20
CA LEU A 166 15.03 -8.37 -12.51
C LEU A 166 14.86 -9.50 -13.54
N PRO A 167 15.79 -10.47 -13.61
CA PRO A 167 15.60 -11.64 -14.45
C PRO A 167 14.34 -12.37 -14.02
N ARG A 168 13.45 -12.66 -14.97
CA ARG A 168 12.31 -13.56 -14.75
C ARG A 168 12.91 -14.92 -14.32
N PRO A 169 12.57 -15.48 -13.14
CA PRO A 169 13.13 -16.77 -12.74
C PRO A 169 12.69 -17.81 -13.76
N ALA A 170 13.65 -18.48 -14.40
CA ALA A 170 13.40 -19.63 -15.24
C ALA A 170 12.65 -20.68 -14.41
N GLN A 171 11.56 -21.23 -14.96
CA GLN A 171 10.77 -22.27 -14.32
C GLN A 171 11.68 -23.45 -13.94
N GLY A 172 11.66 -23.83 -12.65
CA GLY A 172 12.30 -25.06 -12.18
C GLY A 172 13.70 -24.89 -11.61
N GLN A 173 13.85 -24.18 -10.49
CA GLN A 173 14.88 -24.46 -9.49
C GLN A 173 14.46 -23.84 -8.16
N GLU A 174 14.03 -24.67 -7.22
CA GLU A 174 13.75 -24.30 -5.85
C GLU A 174 15.09 -24.00 -5.15
N LYS A 175 15.63 -22.81 -5.38
CA LYS A 175 16.70 -22.26 -4.57
C LYS A 175 16.03 -21.40 -3.52
N VAL A 176 16.21 -21.79 -2.26
CA VAL A 176 15.85 -20.98 -1.08
C VAL A 176 16.51 -19.63 -1.27
N LEU A 177 15.71 -18.67 -1.71
CA LEU A 177 16.14 -17.34 -2.05
C LEU A 177 16.44 -16.61 -0.74
N HIS A 178 17.72 -16.66 -0.32
CA HIS A 178 18.34 -15.64 0.52
C HIS A 178 18.36 -14.32 -0.27
N PHE A 179 17.19 -13.75 -0.58
CA PHE A 179 17.05 -12.40 -1.11
C PHE A 179 17.07 -11.40 0.05
N GLY A 180 18.19 -11.43 0.77
CA GLY A 180 18.54 -10.43 1.75
C GLY A 180 19.15 -9.21 1.06
N VAL A 181 18.51 -8.05 1.25
CA VAL A 181 19.15 -6.74 1.46
C VAL A 181 19.90 -6.07 0.27
N SER A 182 20.35 -6.79 -0.76
CA SER A 182 21.25 -6.20 -1.79
C SER A 182 20.63 -5.16 -2.74
N SER A 183 19.33 -5.20 -3.02
CA SER A 183 18.68 -4.11 -3.80
C SER A 183 18.33 -2.90 -2.93
N PHE A 184 18.22 -3.09 -1.60
CA PHE A 184 18.00 -2.00 -0.66
C PHE A 184 19.26 -1.13 -0.53
N SER A 185 20.45 -1.75 -0.59
CA SER A 185 21.74 -1.06 -0.51
C SER A 185 22.14 -0.32 -1.79
N LEU A 186 21.69 -0.75 -2.98
CA LEU A 186 21.99 -0.04 -4.23
C LEU A 186 21.18 1.27 -4.41
N LEU A 187 19.93 1.30 -3.94
CA LEU A 187 19.15 2.55 -3.86
C LEU A 187 19.63 3.47 -2.72
N ASN A 188 20.17 2.89 -1.64
CA ASN A 188 20.73 3.64 -0.51
C ASN A 188 22.08 4.33 -0.85
N LYS A 189 22.81 3.85 -1.87
CA LYS A 189 24.12 4.40 -2.24
C LYS A 189 24.07 5.63 -3.16
N ASN A 190 23.03 5.77 -3.99
CA ASN A 190 23.05 6.76 -5.07
C ASN A 190 21.92 7.80 -5.08
N VAL A 191 20.85 7.68 -4.27
CA VAL A 191 19.75 8.67 -4.32
C VAL A 191 19.16 9.06 -2.95
N ILE A 192 19.08 8.17 -1.95
CA ILE A 192 18.38 8.47 -0.69
C ILE A 192 19.06 7.75 0.47
N SER A 193 19.91 8.45 1.23
CA SER A 193 20.48 7.92 2.48
C SER A 193 19.38 7.80 3.54
N TRP A 194 19.12 6.59 4.03
CA TRP A 194 18.23 6.39 5.17
C TRP A 194 18.68 7.23 6.39
N PRO A 195 17.80 8.04 7.01
CA PRO A 195 18.16 8.82 8.21
C PRO A 195 18.47 7.93 9.44
N GLY A 196 18.09 6.65 9.41
CA GLY A 196 18.35 5.69 10.48
C GLY A 196 19.81 5.23 10.64
N ASN A 197 20.76 5.81 9.89
CA ASN A 197 22.20 5.55 10.09
C ASN A 197 22.85 6.47 11.13
N TYR A 198 22.08 7.37 11.76
CA TYR A 198 22.56 8.31 12.79
C TYR A 198 21.84 8.19 14.15
N LEU A 199 21.18 7.04 14.41
CA LEU A 199 20.68 6.65 15.72
C LEU A 199 21.35 5.35 16.19
#